data_AF-A4RSF3-F1
#
_entry.id   AF-A4RSF3-F1
#
_cell.length_a   1.000
_cell.length_b   1.000
_cell.length_c   1.000
_cell.angle_alpha   90.00
_cell.angle_beta   90.00
_cell.angle_gamma   90.00
#
_symmetry.space_group_name_H-M   'P 1'
#
loop_
_entity.id
_entity.type
_entity.pdbx_description
1 polymer ?
#
loop_
_entity_poly.entity_id
_entity_poly.type
_entity_poly.pdbx_seq_one_letter_code
_entity_poly.pdbx_strand_id
1 'polypeptide(L)'
;MAQRFRATRALLERDAFDGYASEYHGRLDRDAEGVGLWSLRANDASDEAFAVVVTHVSDVTFGYFLKLLAGEHGEVESKIVVAVNAFWTGRGEEVGQPWEFGLKKAARACLTTDAWEKVYACRRTRSAAGAEGTLVRRWPGRWYLWNDDGSEVVKEWVDEPSNREMAEALNAHAGVMDAVGFNRNAADTSRDDDVIT
;
A
#
# COMPACT_ATOMS: atom_id res chain seq x y z
N MET A 1 18.69 0.52 -5.47
CA MET A 1 17.68 0.06 -4.49
C MET A 1 18.24 -0.30 -3.12
N ALA A 2 19.45 -0.87 -2.99
CA ALA A 2 20.10 -1.08 -1.68
C ALA A 2 20.11 0.17 -0.76
N GLN A 3 20.20 1.37 -1.34
CA GLN A 3 20.08 2.64 -0.62
C GLN A 3 18.67 2.93 -0.08
N ARG A 4 17.62 2.53 -0.82
CA ARG A 4 16.22 2.69 -0.39
C ARG A 4 15.93 1.81 0.81
N PHE A 5 16.27 0.52 0.75
CA PHE A 5 16.11 -0.38 1.90
C PHE A 5 16.89 0.11 3.13
N ARG A 6 18.16 0.53 2.96
CA ARG A 6 18.95 1.09 4.07
C ARG A 6 18.28 2.32 4.70
N ALA A 7 17.72 3.21 3.89
CA ALA A 7 16.99 4.38 4.38
C ALA A 7 15.70 3.99 5.10
N THR A 8 14.85 3.14 4.49
CA THR A 8 13.61 2.65 5.10
C THR A 8 13.88 1.94 6.42
N ARG A 9 14.87 1.04 6.45
CA ARG A 9 15.28 0.33 7.66
C ARG A 9 15.66 1.29 8.78
N ALA A 10 16.51 2.28 8.48
CA ALA A 10 16.93 3.27 9.47
C ALA A 10 15.74 4.08 10.02
N LEU A 11 14.78 4.45 9.17
CA LEU A 11 13.57 5.15 9.61
C LEU A 11 12.67 4.26 10.47
N LEU A 12 12.52 2.98 10.11
CA LEU A 12 11.71 2.05 10.88
C LEU A 12 12.33 1.79 12.26
N GLU A 13 13.61 1.42 12.30
CA GLU A 13 14.31 1.09 13.55
C GLU A 13 14.47 2.31 14.46
N ARG A 14 14.60 3.52 13.90
CA ARG A 14 14.74 4.76 14.69
C ARG A 14 13.41 5.33 15.16
N ASP A 15 12.41 5.38 14.27
CA ASP A 15 11.20 6.17 14.51
C ASP A 15 9.97 5.28 14.70
N ALA A 16 9.75 4.29 13.83
CA ALA A 16 8.52 3.49 13.85
C ALA A 16 8.49 2.41 14.93
N PHE A 17 9.66 1.89 15.31
CA PHE A 17 9.81 0.85 16.32
C PHE A 17 10.22 1.43 17.68
N ASP A 18 10.34 2.75 17.80
CA ASP A 18 10.62 3.38 19.09
C ASP A 18 9.57 2.99 20.13
N GLY A 19 10.02 2.64 21.34
CA GLY A 19 9.17 2.09 22.38
C GLY A 19 8.77 0.62 22.23
N TYR A 20 9.30 -0.11 21.24
CA TYR A 20 9.12 -1.56 21.08
C TYR A 20 10.44 -2.33 21.07
N ALA A 21 10.41 -3.57 21.54
CA ALA A 21 11.53 -4.49 21.38
C ALA A 21 11.45 -5.13 19.98
N SER A 22 12.30 -4.67 19.07
CA SER A 22 12.34 -5.14 17.68
C SER A 22 13.51 -6.09 17.42
N GLU A 23 13.27 -7.16 16.68
CA GLU A 23 14.28 -8.10 16.21
C GLU A 23 14.26 -8.17 14.68
N TYR A 24 15.41 -7.98 14.03
CA TYR A 24 15.55 -8.07 12.58
C TYR A 24 15.98 -9.48 12.15
N HIS A 25 15.16 -10.13 11.32
CA HIS A 25 15.36 -11.52 10.88
C HIS A 25 16.09 -11.64 9.54
N GLY A 26 16.40 -10.52 8.89
CA GLY A 26 17.00 -10.51 7.56
C GLY A 26 15.99 -10.13 6.48
N ARG A 27 16.23 -10.63 5.27
CA ARG A 27 15.40 -10.37 4.09
C ARG A 27 14.75 -11.66 3.62
N LEU A 28 13.53 -11.56 3.09
CA LEU A 28 12.82 -12.71 2.51
C LEU A 28 13.32 -13.06 1.09
N ASP A 29 14.01 -12.15 0.42
CA ASP A 29 14.50 -12.30 -0.96
C ASP A 29 16.05 -12.40 -1.03
N ARG A 30 16.62 -12.30 -2.24
CA ARG A 30 18.07 -12.22 -2.45
C ARG A 30 18.54 -10.76 -2.56
N ASP A 31 19.41 -10.36 -1.63
CA ASP A 31 20.38 -9.23 -1.52
C ASP A 31 20.22 -7.88 -2.26
N ALA A 32 19.52 -7.77 -3.39
CA ALA A 32 19.43 -6.53 -4.17
C ALA A 32 18.13 -5.72 -3.94
N GLU A 33 17.01 -6.37 -3.57
CA GLU A 33 15.65 -5.79 -3.70
C GLU A 33 14.77 -5.90 -2.44
N GLY A 34 15.36 -6.22 -1.29
CA GLY A 34 14.64 -7.00 -0.31
C GLY A 34 13.52 -6.46 0.55
N VAL A 35 12.60 -7.39 0.78
CA VAL A 35 11.59 -7.37 1.83
C VAL A 35 12.27 -7.70 3.15
N GLY A 36 12.58 -6.67 3.94
CA GLY A 36 13.08 -6.87 5.30
C GLY A 36 11.99 -7.44 6.19
N LEU A 37 12.39 -8.24 7.17
CA LEU A 37 11.51 -8.89 8.12
C LEU A 37 11.92 -8.51 9.54
N TRP A 38 10.97 -8.03 10.34
CA TRP A 38 11.15 -7.78 11.76
C TRP A 38 10.04 -8.45 12.57
N SER A 39 10.34 -8.78 13.83
CA SER A 39 9.33 -9.06 14.85
C SER A 39 9.31 -7.94 15.87
N LEU A 40 8.12 -7.54 16.31
CA LEU A 40 7.91 -6.55 17.36
C LEU A 40 7.31 -7.22 18.60
N ARG A 41 7.87 -6.90 19.76
CA ARG A 41 7.43 -7.32 21.10
C ARG A 41 7.12 -6.06 21.92
N ALA A 42 6.16 -6.17 22.84
CA ALA A 42 5.95 -5.12 23.85
C ALA A 42 7.16 -5.09 24.79
N ASN A 43 7.56 -3.91 25.26
CA ASN A 43 8.75 -3.76 26.11
C ASN A 43 8.57 -4.33 27.53
N ASP A 44 7.33 -4.61 27.92
CA ASP A 44 6.93 -4.62 29.32
C ASP A 44 6.19 -5.88 29.79
N ALA A 45 5.93 -6.91 28.95
CA ALA A 45 5.21 -8.08 29.49
C ALA A 45 5.26 -9.43 28.73
N SER A 46 5.76 -9.54 27.49
CA SER A 46 5.68 -10.83 26.77
C SER A 46 6.95 -11.18 26.00
N ASP A 47 7.42 -12.41 26.18
CA ASP A 47 8.44 -13.01 25.32
C ASP A 47 7.91 -13.24 23.90
N GLU A 48 6.60 -13.18 23.67
CA GLU A 48 6.01 -13.41 22.35
C GLU A 48 5.92 -12.11 21.52
N ALA A 49 6.27 -12.22 20.24
CA ALA A 49 6.09 -11.14 19.27
C ALA A 49 4.63 -11.01 18.87
N PHE A 50 4.06 -9.82 19.03
CA PHE A 50 2.67 -9.52 18.68
C PHE A 50 2.52 -9.17 17.19
N ALA A 51 3.58 -8.69 16.55
CA ALA A 51 3.55 -8.28 15.16
C ALA A 51 4.80 -8.69 14.37
N VAL A 52 4.59 -8.86 13.07
CA VAL A 52 5.63 -9.02 12.05
C VAL A 52 5.56 -7.84 11.10
N VAL A 53 6.70 -7.19 10.87
CA VAL A 53 6.79 -6.06 9.95
C VAL A 53 7.55 -6.48 8.70
N VAL A 54 6.99 -6.18 7.54
CA VAL A 54 7.61 -6.40 6.24
C VAL A 54 7.66 -5.12 5.42
N THR A 55 8.71 -4.92 4.63
CA THR A 55 8.86 -3.72 3.79
C THR A 55 8.77 -4.03 2.31
N HIS A 56 8.39 -3.05 1.49
CA HIS A 56 8.58 -3.11 0.03
C HIS A 56 7.90 -4.32 -0.62
N VAL A 57 6.71 -4.67 -0.12
CA VAL A 57 5.87 -5.67 -0.78
C VAL A 57 5.34 -5.05 -2.08
N SER A 58 5.84 -5.53 -3.21
CA SER A 58 5.46 -5.10 -4.56
C SER A 58 5.19 -6.30 -5.45
N ASP A 59 4.70 -6.07 -6.65
CA ASP A 59 4.59 -7.04 -7.76
C ASP A 59 5.69 -8.12 -7.79
N VAL A 60 6.97 -7.72 -7.79
CA VAL A 60 8.12 -8.63 -7.92
C VAL A 60 8.49 -9.35 -6.63
N THR A 61 8.17 -8.79 -5.46
CA THR A 61 8.50 -9.38 -4.15
C THR A 61 7.33 -10.11 -3.49
N PHE A 62 6.13 -9.99 -4.07
CA PHE A 62 4.90 -10.48 -3.47
C PHE A 62 4.90 -12.00 -3.21
N GLY A 63 5.54 -12.78 -4.09
CA GLY A 63 5.66 -14.22 -3.89
C GLY A 63 6.36 -14.60 -2.58
N TYR A 64 7.36 -13.82 -2.15
CA TYR A 64 8.04 -14.03 -0.87
C TYR A 64 7.15 -13.68 0.31
N PHE A 65 6.34 -12.63 0.16
CA PHE A 65 5.36 -12.25 1.17
C PHE A 65 4.28 -13.34 1.34
N LEU A 66 3.80 -13.95 0.24
CA LEU A 66 2.86 -15.07 0.32
C LEU A 66 3.44 -16.29 1.04
N LYS A 67 4.70 -16.63 0.78
CA LYS A 67 5.39 -17.70 1.50
C LYS A 67 5.49 -17.44 3.00
N LEU A 68 5.75 -16.18 3.38
CA LEU A 68 5.72 -15.77 4.79
C LEU A 68 4.33 -16.00 5.41
N LEU A 69 3.28 -15.55 4.72
CA LEU A 69 1.90 -15.74 5.20
C LEU A 69 1.50 -17.22 5.28
N ALA A 70 2.05 -18.06 4.41
CA ALA A 70 1.86 -19.51 4.43
C ALA A 70 2.71 -20.23 5.49
N GLY A 71 3.48 -19.51 6.31
CA GLY A 71 4.32 -20.07 7.38
C GLY A 71 5.65 -20.66 6.91
N GLU A 72 6.01 -20.53 5.64
CA GLU A 72 7.28 -21.08 5.10
C GLU A 72 8.54 -20.40 5.67
N HIS A 73 8.38 -19.27 6.36
CA HIS A 73 9.45 -18.51 7.02
C HIS A 73 9.31 -18.50 8.55
N GLY A 74 8.54 -19.44 9.13
CA GLY A 74 8.23 -19.52 10.57
C GLY A 74 6.79 -19.10 10.89
N GLU A 75 6.35 -19.35 12.12
CA GLU A 75 4.95 -19.09 12.53
C GLU A 75 4.64 -17.58 12.57
N VAL A 76 3.84 -17.15 11.58
CA VAL A 76 3.16 -15.85 11.53
C VAL A 76 1.67 -15.99 11.90
N GLU A 77 1.15 -17.22 11.90
CA GLU A 77 -0.19 -17.53 12.39
C GLU A 77 -0.34 -17.00 13.81
N SER A 78 -1.28 -16.07 14.04
CA SER A 78 -1.51 -15.31 15.29
C SER A 78 -0.82 -13.95 15.46
N LYS A 79 -0.01 -13.48 14.49
CA LYS A 79 0.65 -12.16 14.56
C LYS A 79 -0.04 -11.13 13.67
N ILE A 80 -0.03 -9.87 14.09
CA ILE A 80 -0.39 -8.75 13.22
C ILE A 80 0.69 -8.59 12.15
N VAL A 81 0.32 -8.61 10.88
CA VAL A 81 1.27 -8.39 9.77
C VAL A 81 1.18 -6.95 9.31
N VAL A 82 2.29 -6.21 9.42
CA VAL A 82 2.39 -4.82 8.99
C VAL A 82 3.24 -4.74 7.73
N ALA A 83 2.64 -4.34 6.61
CA ALA A 83 3.36 -4.10 5.37
C ALA A 83 3.65 -2.60 5.17
N VAL A 84 4.92 -2.23 5.11
CA VAL A 84 5.40 -0.86 4.96
C VAL A 84 5.73 -0.58 3.50
N ASN A 85 5.18 0.52 2.99
CA ASN A 85 5.35 0.95 1.59
C ASN A 85 4.98 -0.17 0.61
N ALA A 86 3.78 -0.73 0.80
CA ALA A 86 3.22 -1.77 -0.04
C ALA A 86 2.51 -1.15 -1.25
N PHE A 87 2.80 -1.67 -2.44
CA PHE A 87 2.26 -1.17 -3.70
C PHE A 87 1.11 -2.02 -4.25
N TRP A 88 0.72 -3.08 -3.56
CA TRP A 88 -0.30 -4.04 -4.01
C TRP A 88 -1.65 -3.88 -3.29
N THR A 89 -1.75 -2.97 -2.30
CA THR A 89 -2.81 -2.98 -1.28
C THR A 89 -3.97 -2.02 -1.56
N GLY A 90 -3.90 -1.16 -2.59
CA GLY A 90 -4.92 -0.14 -2.85
C GLY A 90 -5.96 -0.45 -3.91
N ARG A 91 -7.16 0.09 -3.70
CA ARG A 91 -8.21 0.16 -4.74
C ARG A 91 -7.77 0.96 -5.98
N GLY A 92 -6.89 1.94 -5.79
CA GLY A 92 -6.26 2.69 -6.88
C GLY A 92 -5.01 2.02 -7.48
N GLU A 93 -4.57 0.89 -6.93
CA GLU A 93 -3.37 0.14 -7.34
C GLU A 93 -3.75 -1.19 -8.01
N GLU A 94 -5.02 -1.36 -8.38
CA GLU A 94 -5.53 -2.56 -9.07
C GLU A 94 -4.96 -2.75 -10.49
N VAL A 95 -4.09 -1.86 -10.95
CA VAL A 95 -3.30 -2.05 -12.17
C VAL A 95 -2.20 -3.06 -11.88
N GLY A 96 -2.49 -4.33 -12.14
CA GLY A 96 -1.52 -5.41 -12.07
C GLY A 96 -1.27 -6.01 -13.44
N GLN A 97 -0.07 -6.53 -13.65
CA GLN A 97 0.23 -7.30 -14.84
C GLN A 97 -0.55 -8.64 -14.84
N PRO A 98 -0.94 -9.22 -15.99
CA PRO A 98 -1.79 -10.42 -16.03
C PRO A 98 -1.28 -11.61 -15.20
N TRP A 99 0.04 -11.77 -15.06
CA TRP A 99 0.64 -12.82 -14.24
C TRP A 99 0.43 -12.64 -12.73
N GLU A 100 0.02 -11.45 -12.27
CA GLU A 100 -0.26 -11.15 -10.88
C GLU A 100 -1.65 -11.60 -10.43
N PHE A 101 -2.58 -11.90 -11.34
CA PHE A 101 -3.94 -12.31 -10.96
C PHE A 101 -3.94 -13.62 -10.17
N GLY A 102 -3.08 -14.57 -10.54
CA GLY A 102 -2.90 -15.81 -9.78
C GLY A 102 -2.35 -15.57 -8.37
N LEU A 103 -1.38 -14.65 -8.26
CA LEU A 103 -0.81 -14.24 -6.98
C LEU A 103 -1.83 -13.52 -6.09
N LYS A 104 -2.62 -12.60 -6.64
CA LYS A 104 -3.70 -11.90 -5.93
C LYS A 104 -4.78 -12.88 -5.46
N LYS A 105 -5.12 -13.90 -6.26
CA LYS A 105 -6.04 -14.97 -5.85
C LYS A 105 -5.48 -15.81 -4.70
N ALA A 106 -4.20 -16.19 -4.77
CA ALA A 106 -3.53 -16.92 -3.69
C ALA A 106 -3.46 -16.08 -2.41
N ALA A 107 -3.18 -14.78 -2.53
CA ALA A 107 -3.20 -13.84 -1.42
C ALA A 107 -4.56 -13.82 -0.72
N ARG A 108 -5.65 -13.67 -1.48
CA ARG A 108 -7.02 -13.72 -0.93
C ARG A 108 -7.36 -15.04 -0.24
N ALA A 109 -6.67 -16.13 -0.57
CA ALA A 109 -6.85 -17.42 0.11
C ALA A 109 -6.08 -17.50 1.44
N CYS A 110 -4.90 -16.87 1.53
CA CYS A 110 -4.10 -16.79 2.75
C CYS A 110 -4.56 -15.66 3.70
N LEU A 111 -5.19 -14.63 3.16
CA LEU A 111 -5.62 -13.44 3.87
C LEU A 111 -7.12 -13.52 4.12
N THR A 112 -7.56 -13.45 5.37
CA THR A 112 -8.99 -13.29 5.68
C THR A 112 -9.47 -11.97 5.06
N THR A 113 -10.44 -12.06 4.15
CA THR A 113 -10.78 -11.05 3.14
C THR A 113 -11.26 -9.69 3.66
N ASP A 114 -11.38 -9.51 4.98
CA ASP A 114 -11.85 -8.27 5.63
C ASP A 114 -10.79 -7.61 6.54
N ALA A 115 -9.55 -8.12 6.57
CA ALA A 115 -8.57 -7.78 7.62
C ALA A 115 -7.49 -6.74 7.25
N TRP A 116 -7.44 -6.26 6.01
CA TRP A 116 -6.43 -5.27 5.61
C TRP A 116 -6.94 -3.85 5.85
N GLU A 117 -6.32 -3.19 6.81
CA GLU A 117 -6.58 -1.79 7.11
C GLU A 117 -5.36 -0.94 6.75
N LYS A 118 -5.55 0.04 5.87
CA LYS A 118 -4.50 1.00 5.53
C LYS A 118 -4.37 2.01 6.67
N VAL A 119 -3.43 1.73 7.59
CA VAL A 119 -3.16 2.56 8.76
C VAL A 119 -2.65 3.95 8.38
N TYR A 120 -1.83 4.05 7.34
CA TYR A 120 -1.30 5.32 6.86
C TYR A 120 -1.21 5.32 5.33
N ALA A 121 -1.58 6.45 4.73
CA ALA A 121 -1.35 6.72 3.31
C ALA A 121 -0.92 8.18 3.13
N CYS A 122 0.05 8.41 2.26
CA CYS A 122 0.42 9.74 1.78
C CYS A 122 0.90 9.59 0.34
N ARG A 123 0.04 9.90 -0.62
CA ARG A 123 0.26 9.62 -2.04
C ARG A 123 -0.04 10.86 -2.87
N ARG A 124 0.92 11.27 -3.70
CA ARG A 124 0.65 12.24 -4.77
C ARG A 124 -0.26 11.60 -5.81
N THR A 125 -1.25 12.34 -6.24
CA THR A 125 -2.20 11.93 -7.27
C THR A 125 -2.33 13.05 -8.30
N ARG A 126 -2.59 12.65 -9.53
CA ARG A 126 -2.73 13.56 -10.67
C ARG A 126 -3.88 13.08 -11.55
N SER A 127 -4.75 13.99 -11.93
CA SER A 127 -5.80 13.72 -12.89
C SER A 127 -5.25 13.70 -14.31
N ALA A 128 -5.96 13.07 -15.24
CA ALA A 128 -5.62 13.10 -16.66
C ALA A 128 -5.61 14.53 -17.24
N ALA A 129 -6.39 15.45 -16.65
CA ALA A 129 -6.42 16.85 -17.02
C ALA A 129 -5.23 17.66 -16.48
N GLY A 130 -4.37 17.03 -15.68
CA GLY A 130 -3.17 17.64 -15.12
C GLY A 130 -3.35 18.27 -13.74
N ALA A 131 -4.55 18.22 -13.14
CA ALA A 131 -4.78 18.70 -11.77
C ALA A 131 -4.08 17.77 -10.77
N GLU A 132 -3.40 18.31 -9.78
CA GLU A 132 -2.61 17.55 -8.81
C GLU A 132 -3.14 17.70 -7.40
N GLY A 133 -2.85 16.69 -6.57
CA GLY A 133 -3.18 16.71 -5.15
C GLY A 133 -2.48 15.62 -4.37
N THR A 134 -2.78 15.55 -3.08
CA THR A 134 -2.19 14.56 -2.17
C THR A 134 -3.29 13.85 -1.39
N LEU A 135 -3.42 12.54 -1.61
CA LEU A 135 -4.29 11.68 -0.80
C LEU A 135 -3.56 11.33 0.50
N VAL A 136 -4.20 11.61 1.63
CA VAL A 136 -3.68 11.36 2.96
C VAL A 136 -4.69 10.56 3.79
N ARG A 137 -4.20 9.57 4.52
CA ARG A 137 -4.92 8.93 5.62
C ARG A 137 -4.01 8.72 6.82
N ARG A 138 -4.58 8.93 7.99
CA ARG A 138 -4.01 8.56 9.29
C ARG A 138 -5.10 7.85 10.07
N TRP A 139 -5.10 6.53 10.09
CA TRP A 139 -6.10 5.72 10.79
C TRP A 139 -6.14 6.09 12.28
N PRO A 140 -7.33 6.10 12.92
CA PRO A 140 -8.66 5.76 12.38
C PRO A 140 -9.35 6.91 11.61
N GLY A 141 -8.61 7.98 11.29
CA GLY A 141 -9.11 9.13 10.56
C GLY A 141 -9.55 8.82 9.12
N ARG A 142 -10.32 9.78 8.58
CA ARG A 142 -10.84 9.76 7.21
C ARG A 142 -9.73 9.85 6.16
N TRP A 143 -10.11 9.59 4.92
CA TRP A 143 -9.31 9.89 3.75
C TRP A 143 -9.50 11.35 3.35
N TYR A 144 -8.40 12.08 3.23
CA TYR A 144 -8.39 13.49 2.81
C TYR A 144 -7.63 13.62 1.51
N LEU A 145 -8.25 14.22 0.49
CA LEU A 145 -7.55 14.68 -0.69
C LEU A 145 -7.28 16.16 -0.52
N TRP A 146 -6.01 16.50 -0.44
CA TRP A 146 -5.54 17.89 -0.43
C TRP A 146 -5.23 18.34 -1.86
N ASN A 147 -5.33 19.64 -2.11
CA ASN A 147 -4.84 20.26 -3.34
C ASN A 147 -3.30 20.14 -3.45
N ASP A 148 -2.74 20.71 -4.52
CA ASP A 148 -1.34 20.50 -4.90
C ASP A 148 -0.34 21.07 -3.88
N ASP A 149 -0.64 22.22 -3.29
CA ASP A 149 0.15 22.91 -2.28
C ASP A 149 -0.18 22.50 -0.83
N GLY A 150 -1.26 21.73 -0.63
CA GLY A 150 -1.68 21.23 0.67
C GLY A 150 -2.40 22.26 1.54
N SER A 151 -2.84 23.38 0.98
CA SER A 151 -3.56 24.43 1.70
C SER A 151 -5.03 24.12 1.94
N GLU A 152 -5.67 23.35 1.06
CA GLU A 152 -7.12 23.10 1.09
C GLU A 152 -7.45 21.62 0.94
N VAL A 153 -8.48 21.18 1.69
CA VAL A 153 -9.09 19.87 1.50
C VAL A 153 -10.04 19.94 0.32
N VAL A 154 -9.67 19.28 -0.77
CA VAL A 154 -10.49 19.13 -1.97
C VAL A 154 -11.72 18.27 -1.68
N LYS A 155 -11.54 17.15 -0.97
CA LYS A 155 -12.63 16.22 -0.62
C LYS A 155 -12.21 15.25 0.49
N GLU A 156 -13.22 14.75 1.20
CA GLU A 156 -13.08 13.73 2.24
C GLU A 156 -13.90 12.47 1.91
N TRP A 157 -13.37 11.30 2.29
CA TRP A 157 -14.08 10.02 2.20
C TRP A 157 -13.97 9.22 3.50
N VAL A 158 -14.98 8.39 3.74
CA VAL A 158 -14.96 7.37 4.81
C VAL A 158 -14.09 6.20 4.38
N ASP A 159 -14.29 5.70 3.17
CA ASP A 159 -13.54 4.59 2.57
C ASP A 159 -12.45 5.07 1.61
N GLU A 160 -11.51 4.20 1.24
CA GLU A 160 -10.47 4.53 0.27
C GLU A 160 -11.09 4.91 -1.09
N PRO A 161 -10.83 6.13 -1.61
CA PRO A 161 -11.34 6.53 -2.91
C PRO A 161 -10.60 5.84 -4.05
N SER A 162 -11.33 5.57 -5.13
CA SER A 162 -10.75 5.12 -6.40
C SER A 162 -9.95 6.24 -7.09
N ASN A 163 -9.07 5.85 -8.03
CA ASN A 163 -8.34 6.83 -8.86
C ASN A 163 -9.28 7.78 -9.62
N ARG A 164 -10.44 7.27 -10.03
CA ARG A 164 -11.46 8.05 -10.74
C ARG A 164 -12.07 9.11 -9.83
N GLU A 165 -12.51 8.74 -8.64
CA GLU A 165 -13.11 9.69 -7.68
C GLU A 165 -12.13 10.80 -7.28
N MET A 166 -10.84 10.46 -7.11
CA MET A 166 -9.81 11.45 -6.86
C MET A 166 -9.64 12.40 -8.05
N ALA A 167 -9.55 11.87 -9.28
CA ALA A 167 -9.36 12.67 -10.48
C ALA A 167 -10.54 13.62 -10.75
N GLU A 168 -11.78 13.13 -10.59
CA GLU A 168 -13.00 13.93 -10.72
C GLU A 168 -13.05 15.06 -9.69
N ALA A 169 -12.69 14.77 -8.43
CA ALA A 169 -12.65 15.78 -7.38
C ALA A 169 -11.61 16.88 -7.66
N LEU A 170 -10.41 16.51 -8.13
CA LEU A 170 -9.37 17.47 -8.49
C LEU A 170 -9.75 18.35 -9.68
N ASN A 171 -10.35 17.75 -10.72
CA ASN A 171 -10.78 18.51 -11.90
C ASN A 171 -11.87 19.52 -11.54
N ALA A 172 -12.86 19.09 -10.75
CA ALA A 172 -13.93 19.96 -10.28
C ALA A 172 -13.40 21.13 -9.45
N HIS A 173 -12.46 20.86 -8.54
CA HIS A 173 -11.83 21.90 -7.71
C HIS A 173 -10.98 22.88 -8.54
N ALA A 174 -10.23 22.39 -9.53
CA ALA A 174 -9.42 23.22 -10.42
C ALA A 174 -10.24 24.00 -11.47
N GLY A 175 -11.57 23.82 -11.52
CA GLY A 175 -12.43 24.44 -12.53
C GLY A 175 -12.19 23.94 -13.95
N VAL A 176 -11.55 22.77 -14.10
CA VAL A 176 -11.27 22.15 -15.39
C VAL A 176 -12.48 21.30 -15.79
N MET A 177 -13.22 21.74 -16.82
CA MET A 177 -14.33 20.96 -17.37
C MET A 177 -13.84 19.62 -17.95
N ASP A 178 -14.66 18.57 -17.81
CA ASP A 178 -14.42 17.17 -18.20
C ASP A 178 -13.35 16.99 -19.28
N ALA A 179 -12.12 16.67 -18.86
CA ALA A 179 -11.09 16.21 -19.76
C ALA A 179 -11.38 14.75 -20.15
N VAL A 180 -11.49 14.54 -21.45
CA VAL A 180 -11.62 13.26 -22.15
C VAL A 180 -10.54 12.29 -21.66
N GLY A 181 -10.92 11.13 -21.10
CA GLY A 181 -9.93 10.12 -20.70
C GLY A 181 -10.41 9.03 -19.74
N PHE A 182 -11.46 9.26 -18.97
CA PHE A 182 -12.16 8.18 -18.27
C PHE A 182 -13.43 7.85 -19.05
N ASN A 183 -13.44 6.69 -19.73
CA ASN A 183 -14.64 6.18 -20.38
C ASN A 183 -15.78 6.15 -19.35
N ARG A 184 -16.87 6.86 -19.68
CA ARG A 184 -18.03 7.06 -18.78
C ARG A 184 -18.78 5.76 -18.46
N ASN A 185 -18.51 4.69 -19.21
CA ASN A 185 -19.16 3.40 -19.09
C ASN A 185 -18.16 2.37 -18.57
N ALA A 186 -18.42 1.77 -17.40
CA ALA A 186 -17.59 0.69 -16.86
C ALA A 186 -17.53 -0.53 -17.81
N ALA A 187 -18.57 -0.71 -18.64
CA ALA A 187 -18.64 -1.70 -19.71
C ALA A 187 -17.74 -1.36 -20.92
N ASP A 188 -17.39 -0.09 -21.14
CA ASP A 188 -16.42 0.35 -22.16
C ASP A 188 -15.00 0.51 -21.57
N THR A 189 -14.81 0.11 -20.31
CA THR A 189 -13.51 -0.05 -19.65
C THR A 189 -13.26 -1.50 -19.24
N SER A 190 -13.78 -2.49 -19.97
CA SER A 190 -13.14 -3.81 -19.96
C SER A 190 -11.78 -3.68 -20.65
N ARG A 191 -10.86 -2.92 -20.05
CA ARG A 191 -9.43 -2.96 -20.34
C ARG A 191 -8.81 -4.17 -19.65
N ASP A 192 -9.43 -5.31 -19.86
CA ASP A 192 -8.73 -6.59 -19.92
C ASP A 192 -7.84 -6.66 -21.17
N ASP A 193 -8.03 -5.82 -22.20
CA ASP A 193 -7.31 -5.97 -23.48
C ASP A 193 -6.62 -4.74 -24.11
N ASP A 194 -6.63 -3.51 -23.54
CA ASP A 194 -6.02 -2.35 -24.23
C ASP A 194 -4.78 -1.78 -23.53
N VAL A 195 -3.61 -2.33 -23.88
CA VAL A 195 -2.32 -1.62 -23.83
C VAL A 195 -2.18 -0.80 -25.12
N ILE A 196 -1.69 0.43 -24.97
CA ILE A 196 -1.36 1.36 -26.07
C ILE A 196 -0.37 0.69 -27.04
N THR A 197 -0.78 0.58 -28.32
CA THR A 197 -0.05 0.19 -29.56
C THR A 197 1.27 -0.58 -29.44
#